data_AF-A0A940IN51-F1
#
_entry.id   AF-A0A940IN51-F1
#
_cell.length_a   1.000
_cell.length_b   1.000
_cell.length_c   1.000
_cell.angle_alpha   90.00
_cell.angle_beta   90.00
_cell.angle_gamma   90.00
#
_symmetry.space_group_name_H-M   'P 1'
#
loop_
_entity.id
_entity.type
_entity.pdbx_description
1 polymer ?
#
loop_
_entity_poly.entity_id
_entity_poly.type
_entity_poly.pdbx_seq_one_letter_code
_entity_poly.pdbx_strand_id
1 'polypeptide(L)'
;MHETVKKMLQMMAGGFPLNQPIIIDDGSGVPSVVAFFSDLELDVVMLRFADEGAVEMVTDDFEHITFSADILSNIEFMIEKADELWRRLDLFWSEKEQNWVGWEHLATQPETIE
;
A
#
# COMPACT_ATOMS: atom_id res chain seq x y z
N MET A 1 5.58 -16.22 11.39
CA MET A 1 4.12 -16.09 11.50
C MET A 1 3.46 -17.35 10.98
N HIS A 2 2.41 -17.86 11.63
CA HIS A 2 1.69 -19.05 11.19
C HIS A 2 0.87 -18.74 9.91
N GLU A 3 0.81 -19.66 8.94
CA GLU A 3 0.12 -19.42 7.66
C GLU A 3 -1.35 -18.99 7.82
N THR A 4 -2.05 -19.54 8.80
CA THR A 4 -3.43 -19.14 9.15
C THR A 4 -3.54 -17.66 9.53
N VAL A 5 -2.58 -17.15 10.32
CA VAL A 5 -2.57 -15.75 10.75
C VAL A 5 -2.27 -14.85 9.57
N LYS A 6 -1.33 -15.26 8.70
CA LYS A 6 -1.00 -14.52 7.47
C LYS A 6 -2.22 -14.39 6.55
N LYS A 7 -2.96 -15.48 6.32
CA LYS A 7 -4.20 -15.47 5.53
C LYS A 7 -5.26 -14.55 6.14
N MET A 8 -5.46 -14.62 7.45
CA MET A 8 -6.41 -13.76 8.17
C MET A 8 -6.08 -12.27 7.99
N LEU A 9 -4.82 -11.89 8.18
CA LEU A 9 -4.38 -10.50 8.00
C LEU A 9 -4.53 -10.05 6.54
N GLN A 10 -4.24 -10.92 5.58
CA GLN A 10 -4.42 -10.61 4.16
C GLN A 10 -5.92 -10.44 3.80
N MET A 11 -6.81 -11.20 4.44
CA MET A 11 -8.26 -10.99 4.32
C MET A 11 -8.68 -9.63 4.89
N MET A 12 -8.12 -9.22 6.04
CA MET A 12 -8.36 -7.89 6.63
C MET A 12 -7.84 -6.77 5.73
N ALA A 13 -6.75 -7.00 4.99
CA ALA A 13 -6.25 -6.12 3.94
C ALA A 13 -7.08 -6.19 2.64
N GLY A 14 -8.28 -6.77 2.65
CA GLY A 14 -9.13 -6.88 1.46
C GLY A 14 -8.59 -7.84 0.38
N GLY A 15 -7.69 -8.76 0.74
CA GLY A 15 -7.02 -9.68 -0.18
C GLY A 15 -5.68 -9.16 -0.71
N PHE A 16 -5.30 -7.92 -0.38
CA PHE A 16 -4.03 -7.35 -0.80
C PHE A 16 -2.84 -7.89 0.01
N PRO A 17 -1.65 -8.00 -0.62
CA PRO A 17 -0.46 -8.44 0.08
C PRO A 17 -0.03 -7.44 1.18
N LEU A 18 0.53 -7.99 2.25
CA LEU A 18 1.05 -7.23 3.38
C LEU A 18 2.55 -6.93 3.22
N ASN A 19 3.01 -5.88 3.89
CA ASN A 19 4.40 -5.45 4.05
C ASN A 19 5.15 -5.21 2.73
N GLN A 20 4.42 -4.82 1.69
CA GLN A 20 5.01 -4.38 0.44
C GLN A 20 4.14 -3.28 -0.21
N PRO A 21 4.75 -2.26 -0.83
CA PRO A 21 4.01 -1.29 -1.61
C PRO A 21 3.43 -1.93 -2.87
N ILE A 22 2.24 -1.48 -3.22
CA ILE A 22 1.49 -1.90 -4.39
C ILE A 22 0.81 -0.69 -5.01
N ILE A 23 0.57 -0.77 -6.32
CA ILE A 23 -0.29 0.17 -7.02
C ILE A 23 -1.72 -0.37 -6.91
N ILE A 24 -2.68 0.48 -6.54
CA ILE A 24 -4.11 0.16 -6.54
C ILE A 24 -4.88 1.14 -7.43
N ASP A 25 -6.01 0.65 -7.95
CA ASP A 25 -7.08 1.47 -8.53
C ASP A 25 -8.24 1.52 -7.53
N ASP A 26 -8.44 2.68 -6.93
CA ASP A 26 -9.52 2.95 -5.99
C ASP A 26 -10.79 3.48 -6.70
N GLY A 27 -10.79 3.49 -8.03
CA GLY A 27 -11.89 4.00 -8.85
C GLY A 27 -11.90 5.52 -9.01
N SER A 28 -10.90 6.24 -8.46
CA SER A 28 -10.76 7.69 -8.67
C SER A 28 -10.30 8.05 -10.09
N GLY A 29 -9.78 7.07 -10.84
CA GLY A 29 -9.15 7.30 -12.15
C GLY A 29 -7.70 7.79 -12.07
N VAL A 30 -7.10 7.73 -10.87
CA VAL A 30 -5.71 8.09 -10.59
C VAL A 30 -5.05 6.92 -9.84
N PRO A 31 -3.81 6.54 -10.16
CA PRO A 31 -3.11 5.49 -9.42
C PRO A 31 -2.84 5.93 -7.99
N SER A 32 -2.96 5.00 -7.05
CA SER A 32 -2.49 5.17 -5.69
C SER A 32 -1.41 4.15 -5.37
N VAL A 33 -0.31 4.57 -4.74
CA VAL A 33 0.70 3.67 -4.19
C VAL A 33 0.44 3.51 -2.70
N VAL A 34 0.16 2.29 -2.27
CA VAL A 34 -0.19 1.97 -0.88
C VAL A 34 0.54 0.73 -0.39
N ALA A 35 0.62 0.54 0.92
CA ALA A 35 1.01 -0.73 1.53
C ALA A 35 0.07 -1.05 2.68
N PHE A 36 -0.16 -2.33 2.93
CA PHE A 36 -0.87 -2.80 4.11
C PHE A 36 0.13 -3.44 5.05
N PHE A 37 0.08 -3.13 6.33
CA PHE A 37 0.90 -3.80 7.34
C PHE A 37 0.06 -4.10 8.58
N SER A 38 0.55 -5.05 9.38
CA SER A 38 -0.03 -5.37 10.68
C SER A 38 0.83 -4.74 11.76
N ASP A 39 0.19 -4.08 12.71
CA ASP A 39 0.87 -3.61 13.92
C ASP A 39 1.10 -4.77 14.92
N LEU A 40 1.54 -4.47 16.15
CA LEU A 40 1.77 -5.48 17.19
C LEU A 40 0.48 -6.09 17.76
N GLU A 41 -0.67 -5.43 17.59
CA GLU A 41 -1.99 -5.87 18.06
C GLU A 41 -2.75 -6.66 16.99
N LEU A 42 -2.14 -6.89 15.83
CA LEU A 42 -2.69 -7.55 14.65
C LEU A 42 -3.71 -6.70 13.88
N ASP A 43 -3.69 -5.39 14.09
CA ASP A 43 -4.50 -4.46 13.36
C ASP A 43 -3.85 -4.14 12.01
N VAL A 44 -4.64 -4.28 10.94
CA VAL A 44 -4.17 -3.97 9.59
C VAL A 44 -4.40 -2.51 9.29
N VAL A 45 -3.31 -1.82 8.96
CA VAL A 45 -3.29 -0.39 8.66
C VAL A 45 -2.80 -0.19 7.23
N MET A 46 -3.40 0.79 6.55
CA MET A 46 -2.96 1.21 5.21
C MET A 46 -2.00 2.40 5.32
N LEU A 47 -0.86 2.28 4.67
CA LEU A 47 0.04 3.39 4.36
C LEU A 47 -0.25 3.84 2.94
N ARG A 48 -0.43 5.14 2.73
CA ARG A 48 -0.46 5.77 1.42
C ARG A 48 0.84 6.55 1.22
N PHE A 49 1.48 6.32 0.08
CA PHE A 49 2.72 6.99 -0.29
C PHE A 49 2.40 8.08 -1.30
N ALA A 50 2.62 9.34 -0.93
CA ALA A 50 2.53 10.47 -1.85
C ALA A 50 3.74 10.48 -2.80
N ASP A 51 3.59 11.16 -3.94
CA ASP A 51 4.63 11.35 -4.95
C ASP A 51 5.84 12.17 -4.44
N GLU A 52 5.64 13.00 -3.41
CA GLU A 52 6.69 13.81 -2.76
C GLU A 52 7.39 13.11 -1.57
N GLY A 53 7.24 11.79 -1.44
CA GLY A 53 7.87 10.99 -0.38
C GLY A 53 7.19 11.13 0.99
N ALA A 54 6.02 11.77 1.05
CA ALA A 54 5.19 11.79 2.24
C ALA A 54 4.54 10.41 2.45
N VAL A 55 4.44 9.97 3.71
CA VAL A 55 3.70 8.76 4.07
C VAL A 55 2.53 9.16 4.95
N GLU A 56 1.33 8.84 4.48
CA GLU A 56 0.11 8.99 5.24
C GLU A 56 -0.29 7.64 5.82
N MET A 57 -0.59 7.61 7.11
CA MET A 57 -1.16 6.45 7.76
C MET A 57 -2.67 6.65 7.85
N VAL A 58 -3.43 5.78 7.19
CA VAL A 58 -4.89 5.89 7.15
C VAL A 58 -5.48 5.01 8.25
N THR A 59 -6.14 5.66 9.20
CA THR A 59 -6.65 5.06 10.43
C THR A 59 -8.07 5.54 10.63
N ASP A 60 -9.04 4.63 10.73
CA ASP A 60 -10.43 5.05 10.85
C ASP A 60 -10.83 5.34 12.31
N ASP A 61 -10.23 4.70 13.33
CA ASP A 61 -10.61 4.90 14.75
C ASP A 61 -9.55 4.41 15.78
N PHE A 62 -8.27 4.29 15.42
CA PHE A 62 -7.26 3.79 16.35
C PHE A 62 -6.92 4.83 17.44
N GLU A 63 -7.14 4.48 18.71
CA GLU A 63 -6.73 5.33 19.85
C GLU A 63 -5.20 5.42 19.94
N HIS A 64 -4.52 4.29 19.70
CA HIS A 64 -3.08 4.16 19.68
C HIS A 64 -2.63 3.26 18.54
N ILE A 65 -1.42 3.50 18.02
CA ILE A 65 -0.75 2.62 17.06
C ILE A 65 0.64 2.36 17.61
N THR A 66 0.99 1.09 17.75
CA THR A 66 2.26 0.71 18.39
C THR A 66 3.20 0.11 17.35
N PHE A 67 4.40 0.68 17.29
CA PHE A 67 5.46 0.19 16.39
C PHE A 67 6.59 -0.46 17.16
N SER A 68 7.09 -1.57 16.63
CA SER A 68 8.43 -2.04 16.94
C SER A 68 9.45 -1.36 16.02
N ALA A 69 10.72 -1.40 16.41
CA ALA A 69 11.82 -0.94 15.56
C ALA A 69 11.84 -1.68 14.20
N ASP A 70 11.45 -2.95 14.19
CA ASP A 70 11.37 -3.76 12.97
C ASP A 70 10.26 -3.25 12.03
N ILE A 71 9.10 -2.85 12.59
CA ILE A 71 8.02 -2.27 11.78
C ILE A 71 8.47 -0.93 11.18
N LEU A 72 9.11 -0.06 11.98
CA LEU A 72 9.62 1.22 11.48
C LEU A 72 10.66 1.02 10.36
N SER A 73 11.56 0.06 10.52
CA SER A 73 12.57 -0.29 9.51
C SER A 73 11.92 -0.84 8.23
N ASN A 74 10.86 -1.65 8.37
CA ASN A 74 10.09 -2.12 7.22
C ASN A 74 9.37 -0.97 6.51
N ILE A 75 8.82 -0.01 7.24
CA ILE A 75 8.20 1.19 6.65
C ILE A 75 9.23 1.97 5.85
N GLU A 76 10.43 2.18 6.37
CA GLU A 76 11.52 2.83 5.64
C GLU A 76 11.83 2.13 4.32
N PHE A 77 11.98 0.80 4.33
CA PHE A 77 12.17 0.02 3.10
C PHE A 77 10.98 0.14 2.13
N MET A 78 9.76 0.18 2.65
CA MET A 78 8.56 0.36 1.84
C MET A 78 8.52 1.74 1.18
N ILE A 79 9.04 2.80 1.81
CA ILE A 79 9.14 4.13 1.20
C ILE A 79 10.01 4.07 -0.05
N GLU A 80 11.21 3.49 0.04
CA GLU A 80 12.11 3.36 -1.11
C GLU A 80 11.47 2.58 -2.27
N LYS A 81 10.70 1.54 -1.94
CA LYS A 81 9.98 0.73 -2.92
C LYS A 81 8.77 1.45 -3.51
N ALA A 82 8.09 2.29 -2.73
CA ALA A 82 7.00 3.12 -3.21
C ALA A 82 7.52 4.16 -4.22
N ASP A 83 8.69 4.77 -3.96
CA ASP A 83 9.34 5.68 -4.92
C ASP A 83 9.66 4.98 -6.24
N GLU A 84 10.10 3.72 -6.21
CA GLU A 84 10.29 2.92 -7.43
C GLU A 84 8.99 2.71 -8.21
N LEU A 85 7.85 2.52 -7.52
CA LEU A 85 6.53 2.41 -8.16
C LEU A 85 6.07 3.73 -8.75
N TRP A 86 6.26 4.85 -8.04
CA TRP A 86 5.95 6.18 -8.57
C TRP A 86 6.75 6.50 -9.83
N ARG A 87 8.07 6.23 -9.84
CA ARG A 87 8.89 6.39 -11.05
C ARG A 87 8.43 5.52 -12.22
N ARG A 88 7.81 4.37 -11.96
CA ARG A 88 7.19 3.53 -13.00
C ARG A 88 5.89 4.14 -13.51
N LEU A 89 5.09 4.72 -12.62
CA LEU A 89 3.86 5.42 -12.96
C LEU A 89 4.14 6.69 -13.77
N ASP A 90 5.24 7.40 -13.53
CA ASP A 90 5.64 8.58 -14.31
C ASP A 90 5.70 8.33 -15.83
N LEU A 91 6.00 7.08 -16.24
CA LEU A 91 6.00 6.67 -17.65
C LEU A 91 4.61 6.72 -18.30
N PHE A 92 3.55 6.76 -17.50
CA PHE A 92 2.15 6.81 -17.90
C PHE A 92 1.53 8.20 -17.73
N TRP A 93 2.30 9.18 -17.25
CA TRP A 93 1.82 10.56 -17.15
C TRP A 93 1.65 11.17 -18.55
N SER A 94 0.45 11.68 -18.82
CA SER A 94 0.11 12.36 -20.07
C SER A 94 0.01 13.85 -19.84
N GLU A 95 0.98 14.61 -20.35
CA GLU A 95 0.95 16.10 -20.32
C GLU A 95 -0.30 16.68 -20.99
N LYS A 96 -0.87 15.97 -21.96
CA LYS A 96 -2.08 16.41 -22.65
C LYS A 96 -3.31 16.29 -21.75
N GLU A 97 -3.41 15.20 -21.01
CA GLU A 97 -4.58 14.90 -20.17
C GLU A 97 -4.39 15.40 -18.73
N GLN A 98 -3.16 15.80 -18.37
CA GLN A 98 -2.76 16.13 -17.01
C GLN A 98 -3.18 15.02 -16.03
N ASN A 99 -2.99 13.77 -16.47
CA ASN A 99 -3.35 12.58 -15.72
C ASN A 99 -2.49 11.36 -16.15
N TRP A 100 -2.47 10.32 -15.32
CA TRP A 100 -1.93 9.01 -15.67
C TRP A 100 -2.91 8.23 -16.56
N VAL A 101 -2.41 7.66 -17.66
CA VAL A 101 -3.23 6.96 -18.67
C VAL A 101 -2.61 5.60 -19.01
N GLY A 102 -3.39 4.52 -18.95
CA GLY A 102 -2.95 3.19 -19.39
C GLY A 102 -2.11 2.43 -18.35
N TRP A 103 -2.08 2.90 -17.10
CA TRP A 103 -1.32 2.32 -16.00
C TRP A 103 -2.01 1.12 -15.33
N GLU A 104 -3.28 0.86 -15.63
CA GLU A 104 -4.18 -0.03 -14.87
C GLU A 104 -3.67 -1.48 -14.82
N HIS A 105 -2.90 -1.90 -15.82
CA HIS A 105 -2.24 -3.21 -15.84
C HIS A 105 -1.12 -3.37 -14.79
N LEU A 106 -0.67 -2.27 -14.17
CA LEU A 106 0.26 -2.26 -13.05
C LEU A 106 -0.47 -2.39 -11.70
N ALA A 107 -1.78 -2.16 -11.67
CA ALA A 107 -2.56 -2.25 -10.45
C ALA A 107 -2.58 -3.70 -9.93
N THR A 108 -2.23 -3.87 -8.67
CA THR A 108 -2.33 -5.15 -7.98
C THR A 108 -3.79 -5.50 -7.80
N GLN A 109 -4.14 -6.75 -8.09
CA GLN A 109 -5.48 -7.27 -7.86
C GLN A 109 -5.52 -8.00 -6.52
N PRO A 110 -6.58 -7.81 -5.71
CA PRO A 110 -6.71 -8.55 -4.46
C PRO A 110 -6.92 -10.04 -4.73
N GLU A 111 -6.34 -10.88 -3.88
CA GLU A 111 -6.57 -12.32 -3.94
C GLU A 111 -7.85 -12.70 -3.19
N THR A 112 -8.66 -13.60 -3.78
CA THR A 112 -9.73 -14.25 -3.03
C THR A 112 -9.11 -15.28 -2.08
N ILE A 113 -9.23 -15.05 -0.78
CA ILE A 113 -8.69 -15.96 0.23
C ILE A 113 -9.81 -16.86 0.73
N GLU A 114 -9.67 -18.15 0.40
CA GLU A 114 -10.47 -19.27 0.93
C GLU A 114 -9.78 -19.98 2.11
#